data_AF-A0A852A156-F1
#
_entry.id   AF-A0A852A156-F1
#
_cell.length_a   1.000
_cell.length_b   1.000
_cell.length_c   1.000
_cell.angle_alpha   90.00
_cell.angle_beta   90.00
_cell.angle_gamma   90.00
#
_symmetry.space_group_name_H-M   'P 1'
#
loop_
_entity.id
_entity.type
_entity.pdbx_description
1 polymer ?
#
loop_
_entity_poly.entity_id
_entity_poly.type
_entity_poly.pdbx_seq_one_letter_code
_entity_poly.pdbx_strand_id
1 'polypeptide(L)'
;MTAEKTIPIINGKPEDALDPEASSTNLVHSNDKKVHERGHWNNKVEFVLSVAGEIIGLGNVWRFPYLCYKNGGGAFLIPYVVFFICCGIPVFFLETALGQFTSEGGITCWRKVCPLFEGIGYATQVIEAHLNVYYIIILAWAIFYLFNCFTTELPWASCGHEWNTENCVEFQKLNMSNCSQVSLQNATSPVMEFWERRVLAISDGIEHIGNLRWELALCLLAAWTICYFCIWKGTKSTGKVRLKYLFPPEQENFTCVTNSTCAGLQEGGFSWLLSEALPALCLQVWVDAGTQIFFSYAICLGCLTALGSYNNYNNNCYR
;
A
#
# COMPACT_ATOMS: atom_id res chain seq x y z
N MET A 1 74.02 30.39 19.83
CA MET A 1 73.83 31.10 18.55
C MET A 1 74.12 30.11 17.43
N THR A 2 73.12 29.86 16.58
CA THR A 2 73.14 29.29 15.21
C THR A 2 73.81 27.92 14.97
N ALA A 3 73.29 26.98 14.18
CA ALA A 3 72.04 26.83 13.44
C ALA A 3 71.98 25.39 12.85
N GLU A 4 70.75 24.85 12.74
CA GLU A 4 70.15 24.05 11.65
C GLU A 4 70.96 23.03 10.81
N LYS A 5 70.48 21.76 10.70
CA LYS A 5 69.70 21.12 9.58
C LYS A 5 70.60 20.02 8.95
N THR A 6 70.17 18.85 8.43
CA THR A 6 68.99 18.46 7.65
C THR A 6 68.94 16.91 7.57
N ILE A 7 67.75 16.33 7.41
CA ILE A 7 67.50 14.93 6.98
C ILE A 7 67.53 14.85 5.43
N PRO A 8 67.81 13.68 4.83
CA PRO A 8 67.03 13.23 3.67
C PRO A 8 66.49 11.79 3.79
N ILE A 9 65.32 11.61 3.19
CA ILE A 9 64.55 10.37 2.98
C ILE A 9 65.08 9.66 1.71
N ILE A 10 65.09 8.32 1.64
CA ILE A 10 64.72 7.51 0.46
C ILE A 10 64.56 6.01 0.85
N ASN A 11 63.56 5.39 0.20
CA ASN A 11 62.97 4.05 0.36
C ASN A 11 63.89 2.85 0.07
N GLY A 12 63.60 1.72 0.75
CA GLY A 12 63.96 0.35 0.32
C GLY A 12 63.50 -0.71 1.34
N LYS A 13 62.69 -1.67 0.90
CA LYS A 13 62.29 -2.92 1.61
C LYS A 13 62.66 -4.09 0.66
N PRO A 14 62.66 -5.38 1.07
CA PRO A 14 62.81 -6.03 2.38
C PRO A 14 63.94 -7.11 2.37
N GLU A 15 64.33 -7.66 3.53
CA GLU A 15 64.45 -9.12 3.79
C GLU A 15 65.00 -9.41 5.21
N ASP A 16 64.24 -10.25 5.92
CA ASP A 16 64.62 -11.26 6.91
C ASP A 16 65.28 -10.90 8.25
N ALA A 17 64.45 -10.83 9.29
CA ALA A 17 64.71 -11.49 10.58
C ALA A 17 63.37 -11.77 11.31
N LEU A 18 63.06 -13.05 11.51
CA LEU A 18 61.92 -13.54 12.28
C LEU A 18 62.16 -13.35 13.78
N ASP A 19 61.18 -12.77 14.49
CA ASP A 19 60.95 -13.00 15.93
C ASP A 19 59.58 -13.70 16.09
N PRO A 20 59.48 -14.92 16.65
CA PRO A 20 58.24 -15.72 16.60
C PRO A 20 57.24 -15.50 17.75
N GLU A 21 57.45 -14.58 18.69
CA GLU A 21 56.71 -14.60 19.98
C GLU A 21 55.74 -13.43 20.25
N ALA A 22 55.41 -12.61 19.25
CA ALA A 22 54.47 -11.49 19.43
C ALA A 22 53.16 -11.58 18.59
N SER A 23 52.92 -12.68 17.88
CA SER A 23 51.78 -12.83 16.94
C SER A 23 50.61 -13.68 17.46
N SER A 24 50.75 -14.33 18.62
CA SER A 24 49.78 -15.31 19.12
C SER A 24 48.61 -14.72 19.94
N THR A 25 48.62 -13.43 20.28
CA THR A 25 47.57 -12.81 21.10
C THR A 25 46.53 -11.98 20.33
N ASN A 26 46.69 -11.81 19.01
CA ASN A 26 45.77 -11.00 18.18
C ASN A 26 44.91 -11.80 17.19
N LEU A 27 44.94 -13.14 17.23
CA LEU A 27 44.25 -14.00 16.24
C LEU A 27 43.00 -14.73 16.77
N VAL A 28 42.54 -14.45 17.98
CA VAL A 28 41.37 -15.15 18.57
C VAL A 28 40.13 -14.26 18.73
N HIS A 29 40.13 -13.00 18.25
CA HIS A 29 38.96 -12.12 18.37
C HIS A 29 38.50 -11.46 17.06
N SER A 30 38.56 -12.17 15.93
CA SER A 30 38.05 -11.66 14.63
C SER A 30 37.04 -12.58 13.93
N ASN A 31 36.48 -13.59 14.64
CA ASN A 31 35.46 -14.48 14.08
C ASN A 31 34.07 -14.36 14.74
N ASP A 32 33.84 -13.32 15.55
CA ASP A 32 32.50 -13.07 16.09
C ASP A 32 31.68 -12.25 15.10
N LYS A 33 30.84 -12.97 14.34
CA LYS A 33 29.72 -12.47 13.52
C LYS A 33 30.07 -11.32 12.56
N LYS A 34 30.29 -11.66 11.28
CA LYS A 34 29.82 -10.79 10.20
C LYS A 34 28.31 -10.65 10.35
N VAL A 35 27.86 -9.72 11.20
CA VAL A 35 26.51 -9.20 11.14
C VAL A 35 26.40 -8.68 9.71
N HIS A 36 25.59 -9.31 8.88
CA HIS A 36 25.26 -8.74 7.59
C HIS A 36 24.69 -7.36 7.86
N GLU A 37 25.46 -6.31 7.57
CA GLU A 37 24.96 -4.94 7.62
C GLU A 37 23.68 -4.91 6.80
N ARG A 38 22.61 -4.36 7.41
CA ARG A 38 21.31 -4.22 6.75
C ARG A 38 21.57 -3.50 5.42
N GLY A 39 20.93 -3.99 4.35
CA GLY A 39 21.07 -3.35 3.05
C GLY A 39 20.66 -1.87 3.10
N HIS A 40 21.04 -1.10 2.09
CA HIS A 40 20.59 0.27 1.92
C HIS A 40 19.80 0.42 0.62
N TRP A 41 18.94 1.42 0.57
CA TRP A 41 18.35 1.87 -0.69
C TRP A 41 19.46 2.33 -1.64
N ASN A 42 19.36 2.00 -2.93
CA ASN A 42 20.40 2.43 -3.88
C ASN A 42 20.33 3.94 -4.11
N ASN A 43 19.11 4.49 -4.17
CA ASN A 43 18.83 5.91 -4.44
C ASN A 43 17.67 6.43 -3.59
N LYS A 44 17.67 7.74 -3.27
CA LYS A 44 16.57 8.39 -2.53
C LYS A 44 15.21 8.27 -3.23
N VAL A 45 15.21 8.25 -4.58
CA VAL A 45 13.98 8.08 -5.37
C VAL A 45 13.37 6.69 -5.16
N GLU A 46 14.17 5.63 -5.04
CA GLU A 46 13.65 4.29 -4.75
C GLU A 46 12.96 4.25 -3.40
N PHE A 47 13.51 4.92 -2.38
CA PHE A 47 12.86 5.07 -1.08
C PHE A 47 11.55 5.85 -1.17
N VAL A 48 11.56 7.05 -1.77
CA VAL A 48 10.36 7.90 -1.89
C VAL A 48 9.24 7.19 -2.63
N LEU A 49 9.55 6.50 -3.73
CA LEU A 49 8.56 5.68 -4.44
C LEU A 49 8.09 4.51 -3.57
N SER A 50 9.00 3.83 -2.86
CA SER A 50 8.69 2.74 -1.92
C SER A 50 7.83 3.17 -0.74
N VAL A 51 7.79 4.46 -0.44
CA VAL A 51 6.86 5.03 0.53
C VAL A 51 5.57 5.48 -0.15
N ALA A 52 5.65 6.15 -1.30
CA ALA A 52 4.49 6.62 -2.05
C ALA A 52 3.52 5.49 -2.44
N GLY A 53 4.02 4.37 -2.97
CA GLY A 53 3.16 3.22 -3.31
C GLY A 53 2.67 2.41 -2.10
N GLU A 54 3.12 2.73 -0.88
CA GLU A 54 2.52 2.19 0.35
C GLU A 54 1.29 3.03 0.72
N ILE A 55 1.44 4.36 0.61
CA ILE A 55 0.36 5.33 0.87
C ILE A 55 -0.72 5.28 -0.22
N ILE A 56 -0.32 5.08 -1.48
CA ILE A 56 -1.23 5.02 -2.62
C ILE A 56 -1.74 3.58 -2.77
N GLY A 57 -2.89 3.32 -2.15
CA GLY A 57 -3.57 2.03 -2.22
C GLY A 57 -5.00 2.13 -2.73
N LEU A 58 -5.66 0.97 -2.89
CA LEU A 58 -7.07 0.88 -3.28
C LEU A 58 -7.98 1.73 -2.38
N GLY A 59 -7.67 1.86 -1.09
CA GLY A 59 -8.43 2.69 -0.15
C GLY A 59 -8.58 4.16 -0.60
N ASN A 60 -7.61 4.71 -1.33
CA ASN A 60 -7.71 6.07 -1.84
C ASN A 60 -8.70 6.18 -3.02
N VAL A 61 -8.89 5.09 -3.78
CA VAL A 61 -9.71 5.08 -5.00
C VAL A 61 -11.20 4.94 -4.69
N TRP A 62 -11.59 4.08 -3.73
CA TRP A 62 -13.01 3.80 -3.47
C TRP A 62 -13.46 4.19 -2.06
N ARG A 63 -12.64 3.97 -1.03
CA ARG A 63 -13.04 4.25 0.36
C ARG A 63 -13.08 5.75 0.64
N PHE A 64 -12.09 6.52 0.18
CA PHE A 64 -12.08 7.97 0.40
C PHE A 64 -13.29 8.66 -0.25
N PRO A 65 -13.62 8.45 -1.54
CA PRO A 65 -14.83 9.04 -2.12
C PRO A 65 -16.11 8.59 -1.43
N TYR A 66 -16.21 7.32 -1.04
CA TYR A 66 -17.36 6.79 -0.30
C TYR A 66 -17.54 7.50 1.06
N LEU A 67 -16.48 7.63 1.84
CA LEU A 67 -16.53 8.32 3.14
C LEU A 67 -16.82 9.81 2.98
N CYS A 68 -16.24 10.45 1.97
CA CYS A 68 -16.50 11.84 1.62
C CYS A 68 -18.00 12.01 1.36
N TYR A 69 -18.59 11.21 0.47
CA TYR A 69 -20.01 11.26 0.15
C TYR A 69 -20.91 11.01 1.36
N LYS A 70 -20.61 9.97 2.15
CA LYS A 70 -21.39 9.59 3.34
C LYS A 70 -21.37 10.68 4.43
N ASN A 71 -20.25 11.38 4.59
CA ASN A 71 -20.01 12.29 5.72
C ASN A 71 -20.17 13.78 5.36
N GLY A 72 -21.08 14.10 4.44
CA GLY A 72 -21.38 15.49 4.08
C GLY A 72 -20.50 16.03 2.96
N GLY A 73 -20.06 15.16 2.04
CA GLY A 73 -19.34 15.54 0.83
C GLY A 73 -18.10 16.39 1.11
N GLY A 74 -18.01 17.56 0.48
CA GLY A 74 -16.89 18.49 0.63
C GLY A 74 -16.57 18.90 2.08
N ALA A 75 -17.55 18.88 3.00
CA ALA A 75 -17.33 19.23 4.40
C ALA A 75 -16.41 18.24 5.14
N PHE A 76 -16.35 16.97 4.69
CA PHE A 76 -15.45 15.94 5.22
C PHE A 76 -13.96 16.31 5.08
N LEU A 77 -13.62 17.17 4.11
CA LEU A 77 -12.24 17.60 3.88
C LEU A 77 -11.67 18.41 5.05
N ILE A 78 -12.51 19.12 5.81
CA ILE A 78 -12.07 19.93 6.95
C ILE A 78 -11.44 19.04 8.05
N PRO A 79 -12.16 18.09 8.67
CA PRO A 79 -11.56 17.21 9.67
C PRO A 79 -10.45 16.33 9.08
N TYR A 80 -10.57 15.92 7.81
CA TYR A 80 -9.51 15.17 7.12
C TYR A 80 -8.18 15.92 7.08
N VAL A 81 -8.20 17.20 6.66
CA VAL A 81 -6.99 18.04 6.60
C VAL A 81 -6.45 18.34 8.00
N VAL A 82 -7.32 18.53 9.00
CA VAL A 82 -6.88 18.72 10.39
C VAL A 82 -6.14 17.49 10.90
N PHE A 83 -6.70 16.28 10.75
CA PHE A 83 -6.01 15.04 11.13
C PHE A 83 -4.74 14.79 10.31
N PHE A 84 -4.74 15.16 9.03
CA PHE A 84 -3.56 15.06 8.19
C PHE A 84 -2.39 15.90 8.75
N ILE A 85 -2.65 17.16 9.11
CA ILE A 85 -1.62 18.06 9.63
C ILE A 85 -1.24 17.74 11.07
N CYS A 86 -2.22 17.47 11.94
CA CYS A 86 -1.99 17.29 13.37
C CYS A 86 -1.54 15.88 13.75
N CYS A 87 -1.88 14.86 12.96
CA CYS A 87 -1.58 13.45 13.28
C CYS A 87 -0.82 12.75 12.15
N GLY A 88 -1.29 12.86 10.91
CA GLY A 88 -0.70 12.18 9.74
C GLY A 88 0.78 12.53 9.56
N ILE A 89 1.10 13.81 9.30
CA ILE A 89 2.48 14.28 9.08
C ILE A 89 3.39 13.98 10.28
N PRO A 90 3.02 14.32 11.55
CA PRO A 90 3.88 14.07 12.69
C PRO A 90 4.19 12.59 12.93
N VAL A 91 3.18 11.71 12.85
CA VAL A 91 3.37 10.27 13.09
C VAL A 91 4.16 9.64 11.95
N PHE A 92 3.87 10.02 10.71
CA PHE A 92 4.60 9.54 9.54
C PHE A 92 6.11 9.88 9.63
N PHE A 93 6.42 11.13 9.99
CA PHE A 93 7.80 11.56 10.19
C PHE A 93 8.44 10.82 11.37
N LEU A 94 7.72 10.68 12.49
CA LEU A 94 8.20 9.96 13.66
C LEU A 94 8.58 8.51 13.32
N GLU A 95 7.71 7.75 12.65
CA GLU A 95 7.98 6.35 12.31
C GLU A 95 9.16 6.18 11.35
N THR A 96 9.25 7.08 10.36
CA THR A 96 10.35 7.08 9.39
C THR A 96 11.69 7.41 10.08
N ALA A 97 11.71 8.45 10.91
CA ALA A 97 12.89 8.86 11.66
C ALA A 97 13.32 7.79 12.68
N LEU A 98 12.35 7.17 13.36
CA LEU A 98 12.56 6.08 14.29
C LEU A 98 13.20 4.86 13.61
N GLY A 99 12.69 4.47 12.44
CA GLY A 99 13.26 3.42 11.61
C GLY A 99 14.70 3.73 11.20
N GLN A 100 14.93 4.93 10.66
CA GLN A 100 16.26 5.38 10.23
C GLN A 100 17.26 5.43 11.39
N PHE A 101 16.87 5.97 12.54
CA PHE A 101 17.73 6.11 13.72
C PHE A 101 18.12 4.76 14.32
N THR A 102 17.19 3.81 14.41
CA THR A 102 17.46 2.50 15.00
C THR A 102 18.09 1.51 14.02
N SER A 103 17.89 1.71 12.72
CA SER A 103 18.27 0.79 11.63
C SER A 103 17.74 -0.64 11.84
N GLU A 104 16.60 -0.75 12.52
CA GLU A 104 15.95 -2.00 12.93
C GLU A 104 14.55 -2.15 12.34
N GLY A 105 14.02 -3.38 12.36
CA GLY A 105 12.63 -3.64 11.96
C GLY A 105 11.61 -3.20 13.02
N GLY A 106 10.32 -3.33 12.69
CA GLY A 106 9.23 -2.87 13.56
C GLY A 106 9.23 -3.44 14.98
N ILE A 107 9.68 -4.69 15.20
CA ILE A 107 9.79 -5.29 16.55
C ILE A 107 11.08 -4.84 17.25
N THR A 108 12.22 -5.03 16.60
CA THR A 108 13.54 -4.80 17.22
C THR A 108 13.81 -3.32 17.50
N CYS A 109 13.13 -2.42 16.79
CA CYS A 109 13.12 -0.99 17.07
C CYS A 109 12.59 -0.67 18.48
N TRP A 110 11.42 -1.19 18.85
CA TRP A 110 10.84 -0.99 20.19
C TRP A 110 11.74 -1.55 21.28
N ARG A 111 12.37 -2.69 21.06
CA ARG A 111 13.34 -3.26 22.02
C ARG A 111 14.54 -2.35 22.28
N LYS A 112 15.03 -1.60 21.29
CA LYS A 112 16.14 -0.64 21.47
C LYS A 112 15.69 0.65 22.17
N VAL A 113 14.45 1.07 21.94
CA VAL A 113 13.91 2.34 22.49
C VAL A 113 13.38 2.15 23.90
N CYS A 114 12.47 1.20 24.08
CA CYS A 114 11.87 0.84 25.35
C CYS A 114 11.39 -0.62 25.31
N PRO A 115 12.13 -1.56 25.93
CA PRO A 115 11.78 -2.98 25.95
C PRO A 115 10.36 -3.28 26.48
N LEU A 116 9.83 -2.43 27.36
CA LEU A 116 8.45 -2.57 27.87
C LEU A 116 7.41 -2.50 26.74
N PHE A 117 7.69 -1.76 25.67
CA PHE A 117 6.81 -1.56 24.52
C PHE A 117 7.10 -2.51 23.36
N GLU A 118 7.92 -3.55 23.55
CA GLU A 118 8.19 -4.57 22.52
C GLU A 118 6.90 -5.25 22.02
N GLY A 119 5.87 -5.35 22.87
CA GLY A 119 4.55 -5.85 22.52
C GLY A 119 3.85 -5.08 21.39
N ILE A 120 4.15 -3.77 21.23
CA ILE A 120 3.62 -2.96 20.12
C ILE A 120 4.09 -3.55 18.78
N GLY A 121 5.37 -3.89 18.67
CA GLY A 121 5.92 -4.48 17.46
C GLY A 121 5.31 -5.82 17.10
N TYR A 122 5.00 -6.67 18.09
CA TYR A 122 4.30 -7.93 17.84
C TYR A 122 2.85 -7.72 17.42
N ALA A 123 2.15 -6.78 18.07
CA ALA A 123 0.77 -6.43 17.73
C ALA A 123 0.65 -5.92 16.28
N THR A 124 1.56 -5.06 15.83
CA THR A 124 1.54 -4.57 14.44
C THR A 124 1.79 -5.69 13.43
N GLN A 125 2.68 -6.65 13.73
CA GLN A 125 2.88 -7.81 12.84
C GLN A 125 1.66 -8.71 12.73
N VAL A 126 0.90 -8.89 13.83
CA VAL A 126 -0.35 -9.64 13.79
C VAL A 126 -1.39 -8.90 12.94
N ILE A 127 -1.51 -7.58 13.07
CA ILE A 127 -2.40 -6.75 12.25
C ILE A 127 -2.03 -6.91 10.77
N GLU A 128 -0.76 -6.74 10.43
CA GLU A 128 -0.25 -6.90 9.06
C GLU A 128 -0.52 -8.30 8.49
N ALA A 129 -0.37 -9.36 9.29
CA ALA A 129 -0.71 -10.71 8.87
C ALA A 129 -2.19 -10.83 8.48
N HIS A 130 -3.10 -10.24 9.26
CA HIS A 130 -4.54 -10.22 8.94
C HIS A 130 -4.85 -9.39 7.71
N LEU A 131 -4.21 -8.22 7.56
CA LEU A 131 -4.36 -7.37 6.37
C LEU A 131 -3.97 -8.18 5.11
N ASN A 132 -2.82 -8.84 5.12
CA ASN A 132 -2.33 -9.63 3.99
C ASN A 132 -3.31 -10.74 3.57
N VAL A 133 -3.98 -11.41 4.52
CA VAL A 133 -4.91 -12.51 4.23
C VAL A 133 -6.12 -12.06 3.41
N TYR A 134 -6.71 -10.90 3.70
CA TYR A 134 -7.89 -10.45 2.94
C TYR A 134 -7.51 -9.56 1.74
N TYR A 135 -6.43 -8.79 1.81
CA TYR A 135 -6.03 -7.91 0.71
C TYR A 135 -5.63 -8.70 -0.54
N ILE A 136 -4.98 -9.86 -0.36
CA ILE A 136 -4.61 -10.71 -1.50
C ILE A 136 -5.83 -11.25 -2.25
N ILE A 137 -6.98 -11.40 -1.57
CA ILE A 137 -8.24 -11.81 -2.19
C ILE A 137 -8.74 -10.73 -3.16
N ILE A 138 -8.59 -9.45 -2.81
CA ILE A 138 -8.94 -8.34 -3.69
C ILE A 138 -8.08 -8.36 -4.96
N LEU A 139 -6.80 -8.67 -4.83
CA LEU A 139 -5.91 -8.85 -5.99
C LEU A 139 -6.35 -10.05 -6.85
N ALA A 140 -6.79 -11.15 -6.24
CA ALA A 140 -7.33 -12.30 -6.97
C ALA A 140 -8.59 -11.93 -7.77
N TRP A 141 -9.50 -11.12 -7.20
CA TRP A 141 -10.65 -10.59 -7.93
C TRP A 141 -10.20 -9.71 -9.10
N ALA A 142 -9.24 -8.81 -8.90
CA ALA A 142 -8.74 -7.96 -9.98
C ALA A 142 -8.14 -8.77 -11.14
N ILE A 143 -7.36 -9.82 -10.83
CA ILE A 143 -6.83 -10.75 -11.83
C ILE A 143 -7.97 -11.49 -12.56
N PHE A 144 -8.99 -11.94 -11.83
CA PHE A 144 -10.16 -12.58 -12.42
C PHE A 144 -10.87 -11.65 -13.41
N TYR A 145 -11.14 -10.40 -13.01
CA TYR A 145 -11.73 -9.39 -13.89
C TYR A 145 -10.83 -9.08 -15.09
N LEU A 146 -9.51 -8.97 -14.90
CA LEU A 146 -8.56 -8.74 -15.98
C LEU A 146 -8.65 -9.84 -17.05
N PHE A 147 -8.74 -11.12 -16.66
CA PHE A 147 -8.90 -12.20 -17.63
C PHE A 147 -10.24 -12.12 -18.39
N ASN A 148 -11.30 -11.66 -17.72
CA ASN A 148 -12.61 -11.47 -18.34
C ASN A 148 -12.70 -10.22 -19.23
N CYS A 149 -11.71 -9.33 -19.21
CA CYS A 149 -11.64 -8.20 -20.14
C CYS A 149 -11.15 -8.58 -21.55
N PHE A 150 -10.60 -9.78 -21.74
CA PHE A 150 -10.10 -10.23 -23.05
C PHE A 150 -11.19 -10.86 -23.94
N THR A 151 -12.46 -10.60 -23.65
CA THR A 151 -13.62 -11.02 -24.45
C THR A 151 -14.10 -9.88 -25.36
N THR A 152 -14.80 -10.22 -26.45
CA THR A 152 -15.34 -9.22 -27.39
C THR A 152 -16.47 -8.40 -26.78
N GLU A 153 -17.33 -9.04 -25.99
CA GLU A 153 -18.32 -8.38 -25.16
C GLU A 153 -18.01 -8.67 -23.69
N LEU A 154 -18.10 -7.65 -22.85
CA LEU A 154 -17.82 -7.77 -21.43
C LEU A 154 -18.90 -8.63 -20.75
N PRO A 155 -18.54 -9.63 -19.92
CA PRO A 155 -19.51 -10.55 -19.31
C PRO A 155 -20.52 -9.91 -18.34
N TRP A 156 -20.29 -8.65 -17.95
CA TRP A 156 -21.18 -7.87 -17.09
C TRP A 156 -21.93 -6.76 -17.83
N ALA A 157 -21.82 -6.70 -19.16
CA ALA A 157 -22.49 -5.69 -19.98
C ALA A 157 -23.91 -6.09 -20.42
N SER A 158 -24.22 -7.39 -20.47
CA SER A 158 -25.51 -7.90 -20.95
C SER A 158 -26.14 -8.90 -19.97
N CYS A 159 -27.46 -9.03 -20.07
CA CYS A 159 -28.25 -10.06 -19.40
C CYS A 159 -28.49 -11.20 -20.40
N GLY A 160 -27.86 -12.36 -20.19
CA GLY A 160 -27.97 -13.48 -21.12
C GLY A 160 -27.00 -14.63 -20.84
N HIS A 161 -26.38 -14.62 -19.68
CA HIS A 161 -25.42 -15.63 -19.27
C HIS A 161 -26.04 -16.63 -18.29
N GLU A 162 -25.39 -17.77 -18.12
CA GLU A 162 -25.87 -18.87 -17.25
C GLU A 162 -26.06 -18.48 -15.78
N TRP A 163 -25.41 -17.40 -15.34
CA TRP A 163 -25.52 -16.89 -13.96
C TRP A 163 -26.61 -15.84 -13.78
N ASN A 164 -27.24 -15.37 -14.87
CA ASN A 164 -28.25 -14.34 -14.79
C ASN A 164 -29.62 -14.89 -14.40
N THR A 165 -30.41 -14.08 -13.69
CA THR A 165 -31.82 -14.41 -13.41
C THR A 165 -32.77 -13.74 -14.38
N GLU A 166 -34.04 -14.16 -14.35
CA GLU A 166 -35.13 -13.50 -15.09
C GLU A 166 -35.35 -12.03 -14.67
N ASN A 167 -34.83 -11.64 -13.49
CA ASN A 167 -34.91 -10.27 -12.98
C ASN A 167 -33.76 -9.36 -13.47
N CYS A 168 -32.81 -9.90 -14.25
CA CYS A 168 -31.71 -9.12 -14.79
C CYS A 168 -32.22 -8.13 -15.85
N VAL A 169 -31.91 -6.84 -15.67
CA VAL A 169 -32.33 -5.80 -16.61
C VAL A 169 -31.15 -4.96 -17.07
N GLU A 170 -31.04 -4.79 -18.39
CA GLU A 170 -30.06 -3.90 -19.03
C GLU A 170 -30.53 -2.43 -19.01
N PHE A 171 -30.33 -1.75 -17.89
CA PHE A 171 -30.79 -0.37 -17.67
C PHE A 171 -30.38 0.63 -18.76
N GLN A 172 -29.23 0.44 -19.40
CA GLN A 172 -28.73 1.33 -20.46
C GLN A 172 -29.52 1.21 -21.78
N LYS A 173 -30.20 0.08 -22.01
CA LYS A 173 -31.01 -0.17 -23.21
C LYS A 173 -32.51 0.02 -22.97
N LEU A 174 -32.92 0.37 -21.75
CA LEU A 174 -34.31 0.63 -21.42
C LEU A 174 -34.75 1.99 -21.97
N ASN A 175 -35.70 1.98 -22.90
CA ASN A 175 -36.51 3.15 -23.19
C ASN A 175 -37.51 3.36 -22.05
N MET A 176 -37.47 4.55 -21.44
CA MET A 176 -38.25 4.98 -20.26
C MET A 176 -39.79 4.86 -20.41
N SER A 177 -40.29 4.48 -21.57
CA SER A 177 -41.71 4.50 -21.96
C SER A 177 -42.46 3.17 -21.78
N ASN A 178 -41.78 2.03 -21.57
CA ASN A 178 -42.42 0.70 -21.54
C ASN A 178 -42.19 -0.10 -20.24
N CYS A 179 -41.70 0.52 -19.17
CA CYS A 179 -41.45 -0.20 -17.92
C CYS A 179 -42.64 -0.08 -16.96
N SER A 180 -43.31 -1.20 -16.66
CA SER A 180 -44.27 -1.25 -15.57
C SER A 180 -43.54 -0.95 -14.25
N GLN A 181 -43.97 0.06 -13.48
CA GLN A 181 -43.29 0.47 -12.24
C GLN A 181 -43.04 -0.68 -11.23
N VAL A 182 -43.79 -1.78 -11.34
CA VAL A 182 -43.66 -2.99 -10.51
C VAL A 182 -42.45 -3.85 -10.89
N SER A 183 -42.00 -3.87 -12.15
CA SER A 183 -40.84 -4.67 -12.58
C SER A 183 -39.50 -4.09 -12.13
N LEU A 184 -39.47 -2.80 -11.75
CA LEU A 184 -38.23 -2.12 -11.38
C LEU A 184 -37.83 -2.32 -9.92
N GLN A 185 -38.77 -2.64 -9.02
CA GLN A 185 -38.48 -2.76 -7.59
C GLN A 185 -37.60 -3.97 -7.24
N ASN A 186 -37.67 -5.04 -8.05
CA ASN A 186 -36.88 -6.27 -7.88
C ASN A 186 -35.86 -6.47 -9.02
N ALA A 187 -35.66 -5.48 -9.88
CA ALA A 187 -34.73 -5.58 -11.01
C ALA A 187 -33.27 -5.51 -10.52
N THR A 188 -32.45 -6.43 -11.02
CA THR A 188 -31.01 -6.50 -10.74
C THR A 188 -30.23 -6.10 -11.99
N SER A 189 -29.07 -5.43 -11.81
CA SER A 189 -28.22 -5.08 -12.95
C SER A 189 -27.32 -6.26 -13.34
N PRO A 190 -26.93 -6.38 -14.63
CA PRO A 190 -26.02 -7.44 -15.07
C PRO A 190 -24.67 -7.39 -14.34
N VAL A 191 -24.23 -6.20 -13.92
CA VAL A 191 -23.00 -6.01 -13.12
C VAL A 191 -23.12 -6.61 -11.72
N MET A 192 -24.25 -6.34 -11.04
CA MET A 192 -24.49 -6.89 -9.71
C MET A 192 -24.63 -8.41 -9.76
N GLU A 193 -25.36 -8.96 -10.72
CA GLU A 193 -25.51 -10.40 -10.85
C GLU A 193 -24.19 -11.09 -11.23
N PHE A 194 -23.38 -10.48 -12.09
CA PHE A 194 -22.04 -10.99 -12.37
C PHE A 194 -21.19 -11.06 -11.10
N TRP A 195 -21.18 -10.00 -10.29
CA TRP A 195 -20.42 -9.97 -9.04
C TRP A 195 -20.93 -11.00 -8.02
N GLU A 196 -22.23 -11.00 -7.72
CA GLU A 196 -22.81 -11.81 -6.66
C GLU A 196 -22.92 -13.29 -7.03
N ARG A 197 -23.31 -13.61 -8.27
CA ARG A 197 -23.61 -14.99 -8.70
C ARG A 197 -22.46 -15.65 -9.44
N ARG A 198 -21.71 -14.92 -10.28
CA ARG A 198 -20.61 -15.49 -11.08
C ARG A 198 -19.26 -15.43 -10.41
N VAL A 199 -18.89 -14.26 -9.87
CA VAL A 199 -17.59 -14.05 -9.21
C VAL A 199 -17.62 -14.67 -7.83
N LEU A 200 -18.45 -14.13 -6.93
CA LEU A 200 -18.50 -14.55 -5.53
C LEU A 200 -19.28 -15.85 -5.33
N ALA A 201 -20.38 -16.04 -6.08
CA ALA A 201 -21.36 -17.09 -5.83
C ALA A 201 -21.81 -17.09 -4.35
N ILE A 202 -22.34 -15.94 -3.91
CA ILE A 202 -22.73 -15.68 -2.52
C ILE A 202 -23.69 -16.77 -2.04
N SER A 203 -23.36 -17.36 -0.89
CA SER A 203 -24.18 -18.36 -0.22
C SER A 203 -25.27 -17.73 0.65
N ASP A 204 -26.21 -18.55 1.12
CA ASP A 204 -27.34 -18.09 1.93
C ASP A 204 -26.95 -17.49 3.29
N GLY A 205 -25.70 -17.70 3.75
CA GLY A 205 -25.19 -17.11 4.98
C GLY A 205 -23.75 -17.51 5.31
N ILE A 206 -23.16 -16.84 6.31
CA ILE A 206 -21.77 -17.05 6.76
C ILE A 206 -21.55 -18.48 7.28
N GLU A 207 -22.58 -19.12 7.81
CA GLU A 207 -22.54 -20.51 8.29
C GLU A 207 -22.39 -21.52 7.15
N HIS A 208 -22.80 -21.15 5.95
CA HIS A 208 -22.75 -22.00 4.76
C HIS A 208 -21.72 -21.45 3.78
N ILE A 209 -20.47 -21.91 3.88
CA ILE A 209 -19.36 -21.42 3.03
C ILE A 209 -19.55 -21.79 1.54
N GLY A 210 -20.40 -22.78 1.24
CA GLY A 210 -20.66 -23.22 -0.13
C GLY A 210 -19.49 -23.98 -0.75
N ASN A 211 -19.39 -23.96 -2.08
CA ASN A 211 -18.36 -24.67 -2.83
C ASN A 211 -17.18 -23.76 -3.20
N LEU A 212 -15.96 -24.32 -3.19
CA LEU A 212 -14.76 -23.60 -3.59
C LEU A 212 -14.81 -23.25 -5.08
N ARG A 213 -14.69 -21.95 -5.39
CA ARG A 213 -14.58 -21.44 -6.77
C ARG A 213 -13.14 -21.65 -7.28
N TRP A 214 -12.91 -22.75 -7.99
CA TRP A 214 -11.57 -23.13 -8.48
C TRP A 214 -10.89 -22.05 -9.34
N GLU A 215 -11.64 -21.32 -10.15
CA GLU A 215 -11.10 -20.21 -10.95
C GLU A 215 -10.50 -19.10 -10.08
N LEU A 216 -11.22 -18.70 -9.01
CA LEU A 216 -10.70 -17.74 -8.04
C LEU A 216 -9.52 -18.30 -7.24
N ALA A 217 -9.53 -19.60 -6.93
CA ALA A 217 -8.38 -20.25 -6.29
C ALA A 217 -7.12 -20.22 -7.17
N LEU A 218 -7.27 -20.38 -8.49
CA LEU A 218 -6.17 -20.22 -9.45
C LEU A 218 -5.72 -18.76 -9.55
N CYS A 219 -6.63 -17.79 -9.59
CA CYS A 219 -6.28 -16.37 -9.55
C CYS A 219 -5.55 -16.00 -8.26
N LEU A 220 -5.94 -16.58 -7.13
CA LEU A 220 -5.27 -16.40 -5.84
C LEU A 220 -3.85 -16.99 -5.85
N LEU A 221 -3.66 -18.19 -6.41
CA LEU A 221 -2.34 -18.78 -6.59
C LEU A 221 -1.44 -17.91 -7.49
N ALA A 222 -2.01 -17.37 -8.57
CA ALA A 222 -1.31 -16.44 -9.45
C ALA A 222 -0.91 -15.15 -8.71
N ALA A 223 -1.82 -14.57 -7.91
CA ALA A 223 -1.55 -13.39 -7.09
C ALA A 223 -0.37 -13.62 -6.14
N TRP A 224 -0.38 -14.72 -5.39
CA TRP A 224 0.73 -15.09 -4.49
C TRP A 224 2.05 -15.29 -5.23
N THR A 225 2.00 -15.93 -6.39
CA THR A 225 3.20 -16.17 -7.22
C THR A 225 3.79 -14.85 -7.71
N ILE A 226 2.96 -13.91 -8.17
CA ILE A 226 3.39 -12.58 -8.59
C ILE A 226 4.01 -11.81 -7.41
N CYS A 227 3.32 -11.77 -6.27
CA CYS A 227 3.83 -11.11 -5.06
C CYS A 227 5.17 -11.70 -4.60
N TYR A 228 5.32 -13.03 -4.63
CA TYR A 228 6.56 -13.71 -4.31
C TYR A 228 7.72 -13.24 -5.21
N PHE A 229 7.53 -13.21 -6.54
CA PHE A 229 8.57 -12.74 -7.45
C PHE A 229 8.88 -11.24 -7.30
N CYS A 230 7.90 -10.41 -6.94
CA CYS A 230 8.13 -9.00 -6.65
C CYS A 230 9.03 -8.79 -5.42
N ILE A 231 8.91 -9.64 -4.39
CA ILE A 231 9.55 -9.47 -3.08
C ILE A 231 10.80 -10.37 -2.89
N TRP A 232 10.96 -11.43 -3.68
CA TRP A 232 12.02 -12.46 -3.61
C TRP A 232 13.42 -11.93 -3.24
N LYS A 233 13.79 -10.72 -3.72
CA LYS A 233 15.17 -10.17 -3.64
C LYS A 233 15.26 -9.03 -2.61
N GLY A 234 14.23 -8.90 -1.77
CA GLY A 234 14.05 -7.83 -0.80
C GLY A 234 13.95 -6.46 -1.45
N THR A 235 14.44 -5.45 -0.74
CA THR A 235 14.37 -4.02 -1.13
C THR A 235 14.99 -3.71 -2.50
N LYS A 236 15.98 -4.51 -2.95
CA LYS A 236 16.59 -4.37 -4.29
C LYS A 236 15.67 -4.73 -5.45
N SER A 237 14.69 -5.61 -5.22
CA SER A 237 13.65 -5.95 -6.22
C SER A 237 12.47 -5.01 -6.11
N THR A 238 11.97 -4.83 -4.89
CA THR A 238 10.79 -3.99 -4.60
C THR A 238 10.98 -2.56 -5.10
N GLY A 239 12.15 -1.94 -4.88
CA GLY A 239 12.43 -0.59 -5.36
C GLY A 239 12.39 -0.47 -6.89
N LYS A 240 12.89 -1.48 -7.62
CA LYS A 240 12.92 -1.48 -9.09
C LYS A 240 11.56 -1.75 -9.72
N VAL A 241 10.82 -2.70 -9.15
CA VAL A 241 9.44 -3.00 -9.55
C VAL A 241 8.62 -1.72 -9.39
N ARG A 242 8.71 -1.07 -8.24
CA ARG A 242 7.91 0.11 -7.97
C ARG A 242 8.27 1.32 -8.83
N LEU A 243 9.55 1.51 -9.15
CA LEU A 243 9.99 2.51 -10.13
C LEU A 243 9.31 2.32 -11.50
N LYS A 244 9.05 1.07 -11.90
CA LYS A 244 8.45 0.75 -13.20
C LYS A 244 6.92 0.81 -13.19
N TYR A 245 6.26 0.44 -12.09
CA TYR A 245 4.81 0.24 -12.07
C TYR A 245 4.00 1.30 -11.31
N LEU A 246 4.60 2.10 -10.42
CA LEU A 246 3.89 3.20 -9.75
C LEU A 246 3.77 4.45 -10.63
N PHE A 247 4.51 4.50 -11.74
CA PHE A 247 4.61 5.65 -12.63
C PHE A 247 4.11 5.37 -14.07
N PRO A 248 2.87 4.92 -14.30
CA PRO A 248 2.15 5.29 -15.51
C PRO A 248 1.21 6.47 -15.18
N PRO A 249 1.72 7.73 -15.13
CA PRO A 249 0.87 8.91 -15.04
C PRO A 249 -0.13 8.97 -16.21
N GLU A 250 0.07 8.16 -17.26
CA GLU A 250 -0.83 8.03 -18.39
C GLU A 250 -2.18 7.40 -18.02
N GLN A 251 -2.25 6.41 -17.12
CA GLN A 251 -3.51 5.74 -16.79
C GLN A 251 -4.45 6.61 -15.95
N GLU A 252 -3.89 7.34 -14.98
CA GLU A 252 -4.66 8.24 -14.11
C GLU A 252 -5.09 9.50 -14.87
N ASN A 253 -4.21 10.07 -15.70
CA ASN A 253 -4.57 11.18 -16.58
C ASN A 253 -5.60 10.77 -17.64
N PHE A 254 -5.48 9.59 -18.26
CA PHE A 254 -6.47 9.12 -19.23
C PHE A 254 -7.84 8.92 -18.61
N THR A 255 -7.91 8.34 -17.40
CA THR A 255 -9.16 8.17 -16.66
C THR A 255 -9.76 9.52 -16.27
N CYS A 256 -8.94 10.46 -15.80
CA CYS A 256 -9.36 11.82 -15.45
C CYS A 256 -9.90 12.59 -16.66
N VAL A 257 -9.19 12.53 -17.80
CA VAL A 257 -9.62 13.16 -19.06
C VAL A 257 -10.92 12.54 -19.56
N THR A 258 -11.04 11.21 -19.54
CA THR A 258 -12.25 10.50 -19.98
C THR A 258 -13.44 10.86 -19.07
N ASN A 259 -13.25 10.88 -17.75
CA ASN A 259 -14.28 11.31 -16.81
C ASN A 259 -14.70 12.75 -17.07
N SER A 260 -13.77 13.70 -17.22
CA SER A 260 -14.09 15.10 -17.48
C SER A 260 -14.84 15.35 -18.81
N THR A 261 -14.74 14.41 -19.75
CA THR A 261 -15.41 14.46 -21.05
C THR A 261 -16.80 13.79 -21.02
N CYS A 262 -17.13 13.01 -19.99
CA CYS A 262 -18.46 12.43 -19.82
C CYS A 262 -19.49 13.52 -19.50
N ALA A 263 -20.49 13.67 -20.38
CA ALA A 263 -21.49 14.74 -20.36
C ALA A 263 -22.33 14.88 -19.05
N GLY A 264 -22.33 13.87 -18.17
CA GLY A 264 -23.05 13.91 -16.88
C GLY A 264 -22.28 14.53 -15.72
N LEU A 265 -20.97 14.79 -15.86
CA LEU A 265 -20.15 15.33 -14.77
C LEU A 265 -20.36 16.84 -14.54
N GLN A 266 -20.83 17.59 -15.54
CA GLN A 266 -21.13 19.02 -15.39
C GLN A 266 -22.39 19.28 -14.56
N GLU A 267 -23.37 18.36 -14.55
CA GLU A 267 -24.63 18.53 -13.80
C GLU A 267 -24.55 18.02 -12.35
N GLY A 268 -23.71 17.01 -12.06
CA GLY A 268 -23.57 16.43 -10.71
C GLY A 268 -22.24 16.72 -9.98
N GLY A 269 -21.20 17.16 -10.69
CA GLY A 269 -19.82 17.22 -10.19
C GLY A 269 -19.54 18.27 -9.12
N PHE A 270 -20.36 19.30 -9.00
CA PHE A 270 -20.22 20.33 -7.96
C PHE A 270 -21.20 20.18 -6.79
N SER A 271 -22.27 19.38 -6.94
CA SER A 271 -23.32 19.27 -5.93
C SER A 271 -22.85 18.54 -4.65
N TRP A 272 -21.94 17.55 -4.78
CA TRP A 272 -21.37 16.86 -3.61
C TRP A 272 -20.32 17.71 -2.85
N LEU A 273 -19.66 18.65 -3.52
CA LEU A 273 -18.74 19.60 -2.87
C LEU A 273 -19.50 20.67 -2.07
N LEU A 274 -20.72 21.00 -2.48
CA LEU A 274 -21.57 22.06 -1.92
C LEU A 274 -22.54 21.55 -0.84
N SER A 275 -22.12 20.58 -0.01
CA SER A 275 -22.95 20.17 1.14
C SER A 275 -22.80 21.17 2.30
N GLU A 276 -23.91 21.52 2.95
CA GLU A 276 -23.94 22.44 4.09
C GLU A 276 -23.02 21.95 5.23
N ALA A 277 -22.33 22.86 5.93
CA ALA A 277 -21.29 22.55 6.94
C ALA A 277 -21.79 21.84 8.22
N LEU A 278 -23.09 21.56 8.34
CA LEU A 278 -23.71 20.97 9.52
C LEU A 278 -23.22 19.54 9.87
N PRO A 279 -22.91 18.63 8.91
CA PRO A 279 -22.39 17.30 9.22
C PRO A 279 -21.00 17.31 9.87
N ALA A 280 -20.18 18.34 9.63
CA ALA A 280 -18.81 18.42 10.16
C ALA A 280 -18.73 18.56 11.69
N LEU A 281 -19.83 18.91 12.37
CA LEU A 281 -19.92 18.97 13.83
C LEU A 281 -20.16 17.61 14.48
N CYS A 282 -20.51 16.58 13.71
CA CYS A 282 -20.77 15.25 14.23
C CYS A 282 -19.46 14.50 14.52
N LEU A 283 -19.32 13.98 15.74
CA LEU A 283 -18.13 13.24 16.18
C LEU A 283 -17.78 12.06 15.24
N GLN A 284 -18.78 11.41 14.66
CA GLN A 284 -18.57 10.28 13.74
C GLN A 284 -17.77 10.69 12.49
N VAL A 285 -17.99 11.90 11.99
CA VAL A 285 -17.26 12.44 10.81
C VAL A 285 -15.77 12.59 11.15
N TRP A 286 -15.44 13.03 12.36
CA TRP A 286 -14.06 13.14 12.83
C TRP A 286 -13.41 11.78 13.04
N VAL A 287 -14.15 10.80 13.60
CA VAL A 287 -13.66 9.42 13.75
C VAL A 287 -13.37 8.78 12.38
N ASP A 288 -14.27 8.95 11.42
CA ASP A 288 -14.10 8.42 10.07
C ASP A 288 -12.93 9.11 9.34
N ALA A 289 -12.77 10.43 9.50
CA ALA A 289 -11.66 11.19 8.94
C ALA A 289 -10.31 10.77 9.53
N GLY A 290 -10.22 10.64 10.86
CA GLY A 290 -9.03 10.14 11.53
C GLY A 290 -8.69 8.73 11.08
N THR A 291 -9.66 7.82 11.09
CA THR A 291 -9.46 6.43 10.63
C THR A 291 -8.96 6.37 9.19
N GLN A 292 -9.49 7.22 8.30
CA GLN A 292 -9.04 7.29 6.92
C GLN A 292 -7.58 7.76 6.80
N ILE A 293 -7.14 8.74 7.58
CA ILE A 293 -5.73 9.18 7.58
C ILE A 293 -4.80 8.07 8.04
N PHE A 294 -5.12 7.40 9.15
CA PHE A 294 -4.30 6.31 9.67
C PHE A 294 -4.18 5.16 8.67
N PHE A 295 -5.29 4.79 8.04
CA PHE A 295 -5.34 3.73 7.05
C PHE A 295 -4.69 4.10 5.71
N SER A 296 -4.88 5.33 5.22
CA SER A 296 -4.33 5.79 3.94
C SER A 296 -2.82 5.98 3.98
N TYR A 297 -2.28 6.48 5.10
CA TYR A 297 -0.84 6.70 5.26
C TYR A 297 -0.09 5.47 5.80
N ALA A 298 -0.78 4.38 6.07
CA ALA A 298 -0.22 3.16 6.67
C ALA A 298 0.62 3.42 7.93
N ILE A 299 0.21 4.42 8.73
CA ILE A 299 0.91 4.80 9.97
C ILE A 299 0.51 3.85 11.11
N CYS A 300 1.40 3.66 12.07
CA CYS A 300 1.21 2.75 13.21
C CYS A 300 1.17 1.26 12.84
N LEU A 301 1.60 0.91 11.62
CA LEU A 301 1.69 -0.47 11.13
C LEU A 301 3.14 -1.01 11.13
N GLY A 302 4.12 -0.13 11.31
CA GLY A 302 5.55 -0.49 11.30
C GLY A 302 6.16 -0.64 9.90
N CYS A 303 5.37 -0.48 8.83
CA CYS A 303 5.86 -0.44 7.44
C CYS A 303 6.83 0.73 7.22
N LEU A 304 6.48 1.94 7.69
CA LEU A 304 7.33 3.12 7.57
C LEU A 304 8.63 2.99 8.38
N THR A 305 8.57 2.39 9.57
CA THR A 305 9.76 2.06 10.38
C THR A 305 10.65 1.08 9.63
N ALA A 306 10.08 0.03 9.03
CA ALA A 306 10.83 -0.94 8.25
C ALA A 306 11.48 -0.29 7.01
N LEU A 307 10.75 0.51 6.23
CA LEU A 307 11.28 1.23 5.06
C LEU A 307 12.35 2.25 5.43
N GLY A 308 12.14 2.99 6.52
CA GLY A 308 13.09 3.96 7.08
C GLY A 308 14.38 3.32 7.57
N SER A 309 14.34 2.07 8.06
CA SER A 309 15.52 1.34 8.55
C SER A 309 16.59 1.05 7.49
N TYR A 310 16.24 1.12 6.21
CA TYR A 310 17.17 0.96 5.08
C TYR A 310 17.77 2.30 4.62
N ASN A 311 17.36 3.44 5.18
CA ASN A 311 17.96 4.74 4.89
C ASN A 311 19.32 4.90 5.59
N ASN A 312 20.20 5.69 4.97
CA ASN A 312 21.45 6.09 5.60
C ASN A 312 21.17 6.99 6.82
N TYR A 313 21.99 6.89 7.86
CA TYR A 313 21.82 7.66 9.10
C TYR A 313 21.75 9.18 8.86
N ASN A 314 22.61 9.71 7.97
CA ASN A 314 22.68 11.13 7.63
C ASN A 314 21.65 11.58 6.56
N ASN A 315 20.73 10.71 6.14
CA ASN A 315 19.71 11.09 5.16
C ASN A 315 18.69 12.04 5.80
N ASN A 316 18.35 13.12 5.10
CA ASN A 316 17.28 14.01 5.57
C ASN A 316 15.92 13.36 5.25
N CYS A 317 15.27 12.81 6.29
CA CYS A 317 13.95 12.18 6.23
C CYS A 317 12.79 13.17 6.39
N TYR A 318 13.06 14.42 6.79
CA TYR A 318 12.04 15.47 6.86
C TYR A 318 11.71 16.04 5.47
N ARG A 319 12.73 16.13 4.60
CA ARG A 319 12.62 16.61 3.22
C ARG A 319 12.28 15.48 2.25
#